data_AF-A0A2R6A6W7-F1
#
_entry.id   AF-A0A2R6A6W7-F1
#
_cell.length_a   1.000
_cell.length_b   1.000
_cell.length_c   1.000
_cell.angle_alpha   90.00
_cell.angle_beta   90.00
_cell.angle_gamma   90.00
#
_symmetry.space_group_name_H-M   'P 1'
#
loop_
_entity.id
_entity.type
_entity.pdbx_description
1 polymer ?
#
loop_
_entity_poly.entity_id
_entity_poly.type
_entity_poly.pdbx_seq_one_letter_code
_entity_poly.pdbx_strand_id
1 'polypeptide(L)'
;MRRIALLLILVIAALSLTAYAATVSVSTATYQAQNGVYYQVTGSFQVQSNGFFVAPSSQTPTSGTAASPCAWTNGGSCSTAVKAGDWVYQVTVNLTATTNPSTTYAVTVLWDTGSGYTQMGQLYFTTPSSITAGQSMTFIFDTGSTSFNAPLGIVITVG
;
A
#
# COMPACT_ATOMS: atom_id res chain seq x y z
N MET A 1 -36.82 -12.97 -45.16
CA MET A 1 -36.43 -13.67 -43.92
C MET A 1 -35.00 -14.22 -43.96
N ARG A 2 -34.60 -15.01 -44.98
CA ARG A 2 -33.25 -15.61 -45.09
C ARG A 2 -32.07 -14.61 -45.09
N ARG A 3 -32.24 -13.42 -45.68
CA ARG A 3 -31.20 -12.37 -45.74
C ARG A 3 -30.99 -11.64 -44.40
N ILE A 4 -32.03 -11.53 -43.59
CA ILE A 4 -31.98 -10.87 -42.26
C ILE A 4 -31.26 -11.78 -41.26
N ALA A 5 -31.50 -13.10 -41.33
CA ALA A 5 -30.81 -14.08 -40.51
C ALA A 5 -29.29 -14.10 -40.76
N LEU A 6 -28.86 -13.97 -42.03
CA LEU A 6 -27.44 -13.90 -42.39
C LEU A 6 -26.75 -12.63 -41.85
N LEU A 7 -27.44 -11.48 -41.89
CA LEU A 7 -26.92 -10.23 -41.33
C LEU A 7 -26.74 -10.31 -39.81
N LEU A 8 -27.70 -10.92 -39.10
CA LEU A 8 -27.61 -11.11 -37.64
C LEU A 8 -26.44 -12.02 -37.25
N ILE A 9 -26.21 -13.11 -37.98
CA ILE A 9 -25.08 -14.02 -37.74
C ILE A 9 -23.75 -13.29 -37.96
N LEU A 10 -23.64 -12.46 -39.00
CA LEU A 10 -22.44 -11.67 -39.29
C LEU A 10 -22.13 -10.69 -38.15
N VAL A 11 -23.15 -9.99 -37.64
CA VAL A 11 -22.99 -9.01 -36.56
C VAL A 11 -22.54 -9.70 -35.26
N ILE A 12 -23.15 -10.83 -34.91
CA ILE A 12 -22.77 -11.60 -33.72
C ILE A 12 -21.33 -12.13 -33.84
N ALA A 13 -20.94 -12.61 -35.03
CA ALA A 13 -19.58 -13.06 -35.28
C ALA A 13 -18.56 -11.92 -35.16
N ALA A 14 -18.85 -10.74 -35.70
CA ALA A 14 -17.98 -9.57 -35.60
C ALA A 14 -17.79 -9.10 -34.14
N LEU A 15 -18.88 -9.06 -33.35
CA LEU A 15 -18.84 -8.72 -31.93
C LEU A 15 -18.01 -9.74 -31.11
N SER A 16 -18.11 -11.02 -31.43
CA SER A 16 -17.35 -12.08 -30.75
C SER A 16 -15.84 -11.99 -31.00
N LEU A 17 -15.42 -11.53 -32.19
CA LEU A 17 -14.02 -11.29 -32.52
C LEU A 17 -13.44 -10.10 -31.75
N THR A 18 -14.23 -9.03 -31.53
CA THR A 18 -13.78 -7.87 -30.74
C THR A 18 -13.68 -8.16 -29.25
N ALA A 19 -14.47 -9.10 -28.72
CA ALA A 19 -14.41 -9.50 -27.30
C ALA A 19 -13.13 -10.30 -26.97
N TYR A 20 -12.57 -11.03 -27.94
CA TYR A 20 -11.33 -11.79 -27.78
C TYR A 20 -10.04 -10.94 -27.85
N ALA A 21 -10.15 -9.67 -28.29
CA ALA A 21 -9.02 -8.74 -28.38
C ALA A 21 -8.88 -7.82 -27.14
N ALA A 22 -9.77 -7.93 -26.16
CA ALA A 22 -9.58 -7.33 -24.85
C ALA A 22 -8.54 -8.14 -24.07
N THR A 23 -7.28 -8.00 -24.44
CA THR A 23 -6.16 -8.53 -23.67
C THR A 23 -6.17 -7.84 -22.31
N VAL A 24 -6.62 -8.53 -21.28
CA VAL A 24 -6.31 -8.14 -19.90
C VAL A 24 -4.81 -8.32 -19.77
N SER A 25 -4.04 -7.23 -19.86
CA SER A 25 -2.63 -7.27 -19.53
C SER A 25 -2.52 -7.50 -18.03
N VAL A 26 -2.49 -8.76 -17.61
CA VAL A 26 -2.06 -9.10 -16.26
C VAL A 26 -0.56 -8.84 -16.23
N SER A 27 -0.18 -7.68 -15.70
CA SER A 27 1.21 -7.44 -15.32
C SER A 27 1.53 -8.40 -14.18
N THR A 28 2.09 -9.56 -14.53
CA THR A 28 2.73 -10.43 -13.56
C THR A 28 3.97 -9.70 -13.09
N ALA A 29 3.88 -8.98 -11.98
CA ALA A 29 5.05 -8.48 -11.29
C ALA A 29 5.86 -9.69 -10.83
N THR A 30 6.88 -10.06 -11.61
CA THR A 30 7.88 -11.04 -11.20
C THR A 30 8.56 -10.47 -9.97
N TYR A 31 8.19 -10.96 -8.79
CA TYR A 31 8.86 -10.66 -7.52
C TYR A 31 10.33 -11.09 -7.66
N GLN A 32 11.21 -10.17 -8.03
CA GLN A 32 12.64 -10.30 -7.80
C GLN A 32 12.80 -10.12 -6.29
N ALA A 33 13.32 -11.14 -5.61
CA ALA A 33 13.20 -11.32 -4.17
C ALA A 33 13.50 -10.06 -3.33
N GLN A 34 12.65 -9.78 -2.35
CA GLN A 34 12.93 -8.82 -1.29
C GLN A 34 13.86 -9.48 -0.27
N ASN A 35 15.11 -9.05 -0.19
CA ASN A 35 16.05 -9.58 0.79
C ASN A 35 15.75 -8.97 2.17
N GLY A 36 14.92 -9.66 2.96
CA GLY A 36 14.64 -9.37 4.36
C GLY A 36 13.80 -8.11 4.65
N VAL A 37 12.92 -8.21 5.65
CA VAL A 37 12.31 -7.04 6.32
C VAL A 37 12.87 -6.99 7.73
N TYR A 38 13.45 -5.86 8.09
CA TYR A 38 13.93 -5.58 9.44
C TYR A 38 12.95 -4.63 10.14
N TYR A 39 12.59 -4.95 11.39
CA TYR A 39 11.68 -4.15 12.19
C TYR A 39 12.41 -3.59 13.41
N GLN A 40 12.33 -2.27 13.59
CA GLN A 40 12.82 -1.56 14.77
C GLN A 40 11.65 -0.87 15.47
N VAL A 41 11.12 -1.48 16.52
CA VAL A 41 9.88 -1.02 17.16
C VAL A 41 10.14 -0.58 18.59
N THR A 42 9.81 0.67 18.90
CA THR A 42 9.75 1.26 20.23
C THR A 42 8.31 1.63 20.55
N GLY A 43 7.81 1.32 21.75
CA GLY A 43 6.41 1.63 22.15
C GLY A 43 5.45 0.44 22.20
N SER A 44 5.95 -0.80 22.22
CA SER A 44 5.15 -2.02 22.36
C SER A 44 4.08 -2.18 21.26
N PHE A 45 4.49 -2.16 20.01
CA PHE A 45 3.62 -2.47 18.89
C PHE A 45 3.95 -3.84 18.30
N GLN A 46 2.99 -4.45 17.62
CA GLN A 46 3.28 -5.50 16.65
C GLN A 46 3.19 -4.89 15.26
N VAL A 47 4.27 -4.99 14.49
CA VAL A 47 4.38 -4.36 13.18
C VAL A 47 4.54 -5.45 12.13
N GLN A 48 3.81 -5.29 11.04
CA GLN A 48 3.80 -6.23 9.93
C GLN A 48 3.97 -5.47 8.62
N SER A 49 4.89 -5.95 7.77
CA SER A 49 4.93 -5.58 6.37
C SER A 49 3.82 -6.28 5.59
N ASN A 50 3.12 -5.51 4.76
CA ASN A 50 2.13 -6.02 3.83
C ASN A 50 2.69 -6.08 2.39
N GLY A 51 3.92 -5.61 2.17
CA GLY A 51 4.61 -5.63 0.89
C GLY A 51 4.26 -4.46 -0.04
N PHE A 52 4.68 -4.61 -1.29
CA PHE A 52 4.49 -3.64 -2.37
C PHE A 52 3.32 -4.02 -3.28
N PHE A 53 2.56 -3.03 -3.72
CA PHE A 53 1.47 -3.21 -4.68
C PHE A 53 1.28 -1.92 -5.48
N VAL A 54 0.61 -2.02 -6.63
CA VAL A 54 0.28 -0.86 -7.47
C VAL A 54 -0.96 -0.18 -6.91
N ALA A 55 -0.91 1.14 -6.73
CA ALA A 55 -2.03 1.93 -6.29
C ALA A 55 -3.15 1.94 -7.36
N PRO A 56 -4.36 1.45 -7.05
CA PRO A 56 -5.45 1.38 -8.03
C PRO A 56 -6.08 2.76 -8.30
N SER A 57 -5.93 3.70 -7.37
CA SER A 57 -6.51 5.04 -7.44
C SER A 57 -5.65 6.03 -6.66
N SER A 58 -5.71 7.30 -7.04
CA SER A 58 -5.07 8.38 -6.30
C SER A 58 -5.78 8.61 -4.96
N GLN A 59 -5.01 8.93 -3.92
CA GLN A 59 -5.51 9.27 -2.60
C GLN A 59 -4.86 10.57 -2.15
N THR A 60 -5.66 11.49 -1.64
CA THR A 60 -5.13 12.67 -0.96
C THR A 60 -4.37 12.23 0.29
N PRO A 61 -3.23 12.87 0.62
CA PRO A 61 -2.49 12.54 1.83
C PRO A 61 -3.38 12.67 3.05
N THR A 62 -3.25 11.74 3.99
CA THR A 62 -3.84 11.92 5.31
C THR A 62 -3.03 12.99 6.07
N SER A 63 -3.62 13.61 7.10
CA SER A 63 -2.88 14.44 8.06
C SER A 63 -1.91 13.55 8.86
N GLY A 64 -0.81 13.12 8.25
CA GLY A 64 0.18 12.21 8.83
C GLY A 64 1.51 12.90 9.12
N THR A 65 1.49 14.19 9.46
CA THR A 65 2.68 15.00 9.74
C THR A 65 2.89 15.16 11.25
N ALA A 66 4.07 15.57 11.69
CA ALA A 66 4.32 15.81 13.12
C ALA A 66 3.37 16.88 13.72
N ALA A 67 3.01 17.91 12.95
CA ALA A 67 2.12 18.99 13.39
C ALA A 67 0.64 18.62 13.35
N SER A 68 0.28 17.63 12.53
CA SER A 68 -1.07 17.13 12.38
C SER A 68 -0.95 15.64 12.09
N PRO A 69 -0.87 14.79 13.15
CA PRO A 69 -0.72 13.34 13.02
C PRO A 69 -2.06 12.66 12.76
N CYS A 70 -2.00 11.45 12.23
CA CYS A 70 -3.17 10.64 11.93
C CYS A 70 -3.83 10.21 13.24
N ALA A 71 -5.12 10.48 13.39
CA ALA A 71 -5.89 9.93 14.50
C ALA A 71 -6.03 8.41 14.33
N TRP A 72 -5.73 7.64 15.38
CA TRP A 72 -5.89 6.19 15.33
C TRP A 72 -7.34 5.79 15.05
N THR A 73 -7.53 4.92 14.07
CA THR A 73 -8.82 4.31 13.75
C THR A 73 -8.61 2.82 13.51
N ASN A 74 -9.32 1.96 14.25
CA ASN A 74 -9.21 0.52 14.07
C ASN A 74 -9.68 0.10 12.67
N GLY A 75 -8.84 -0.62 11.93
CA GLY A 75 -9.06 -0.97 10.53
C GLY A 75 -8.92 0.20 9.56
N GLY A 76 -8.52 1.38 10.05
CA GLY A 76 -8.31 2.58 9.24
C GLY A 76 -6.96 2.60 8.53
N SER A 77 -6.74 3.66 7.75
CA SER A 77 -5.49 3.90 7.04
C SER A 77 -4.97 5.32 7.20
N CYS A 78 -3.65 5.47 7.18
CA CYS A 78 -2.94 6.74 7.10
C CYS A 78 -1.96 6.65 5.92
N SER A 79 -1.98 7.62 5.01
CA SER A 79 -1.19 7.55 3.78
C SER A 79 -0.46 8.85 3.49
N THR A 80 0.65 8.72 2.77
CA THR A 80 1.20 9.83 1.98
C THR A 80 0.23 10.19 0.85
N ALA A 81 0.56 11.21 0.05
CA ALA A 81 -0.16 11.44 -1.20
C ALA A 81 0.09 10.24 -2.10
N VAL A 82 -0.97 9.55 -2.51
CA VAL A 82 -0.89 8.38 -3.38
C VAL A 82 -1.37 8.76 -4.76
N LYS A 83 -0.65 8.33 -5.79
CA LYS A 83 -1.06 8.54 -7.18
C LYS A 83 -1.42 7.21 -7.83
N ALA A 84 -2.53 7.20 -8.59
CA ALA A 84 -2.92 6.00 -9.34
C ALA A 84 -1.79 5.53 -10.27
N GLY A 85 -1.47 4.24 -10.20
CA GLY A 85 -0.42 3.60 -10.98
C GLY A 85 0.96 3.59 -10.31
N ASP A 86 1.18 4.40 -9.26
CA ASP A 86 2.45 4.37 -8.53
C ASP A 86 2.51 3.13 -7.62
N TRP A 87 3.72 2.64 -7.36
CA TRP A 87 3.94 1.60 -6.38
C TRP A 87 3.84 2.18 -4.98
N VAL A 88 3.20 1.44 -4.09
CA VAL A 88 3.04 1.79 -2.69
C VAL A 88 3.50 0.64 -1.82
N TYR A 89 4.00 0.95 -0.64
CA TYR A 89 4.36 -0.01 0.40
C TYR A 89 3.41 0.14 1.59
N GLN A 90 2.93 -0.99 2.11
CA GLN A 90 2.06 -0.99 3.28
C GLN A 90 2.72 -1.59 4.52
N VAL A 91 2.44 -0.95 5.65
CA VAL A 91 2.80 -1.41 6.99
C VAL A 91 1.56 -1.42 7.85
N THR A 92 1.24 -2.55 8.45
CA THR A 92 0.20 -2.65 9.48
C THR A 92 0.83 -2.54 10.85
N VAL A 93 0.35 -1.60 11.66
CA VAL A 93 0.69 -1.50 13.07
C VAL A 93 -0.49 -2.01 13.89
N ASN A 94 -0.22 -2.88 14.86
CA ASN A 94 -1.20 -3.38 15.81
C ASN A 94 -0.87 -2.88 17.22
N LEU A 95 -1.89 -2.40 17.92
CA LEU A 95 -1.77 -2.06 19.33
C LEU A 95 -1.63 -3.32 20.16
N THR A 96 -0.79 -3.27 21.18
CA THR A 96 -0.70 -4.32 22.21
C THR A 96 -1.26 -3.80 23.53
N ALA A 97 -1.41 -4.68 24.52
CA ALA A 97 -1.87 -4.28 25.85
C ALA A 97 -0.91 -3.30 26.57
N THR A 98 0.33 -3.17 26.10
CA THR A 98 1.36 -2.30 26.69
C THR A 98 1.70 -1.09 25.82
N THR A 99 0.92 -0.82 24.76
CA THR A 99 1.04 0.42 24.01
C THR A 99 0.60 1.61 24.89
N ASN A 100 1.28 2.75 24.81
CA ASN A 100 0.88 3.93 25.59
C ASN A 100 -0.34 4.62 24.94
N PRO A 101 -1.38 4.97 25.71
CA PRO A 101 -2.51 5.75 25.23
C PRO A 101 -2.11 7.20 24.93
N SER A 102 -2.89 7.88 24.07
CA SER A 102 -2.77 9.31 23.77
C SER A 102 -1.36 9.79 23.41
N THR A 103 -0.55 8.93 22.80
CA THR A 103 0.85 9.21 22.49
C THR A 103 1.05 9.25 20.98
N THR A 104 1.81 10.24 20.52
CA THR A 104 2.14 10.38 19.09
C THR A 104 3.44 9.63 18.78
N TYR A 105 3.39 8.81 17.75
CA TYR A 105 4.49 8.01 17.24
C TYR A 105 4.69 8.27 15.75
N ALA A 106 5.85 7.90 15.22
CA ALA A 106 6.18 7.92 13.81
C ALA A 106 6.37 6.49 13.28
N VAL A 107 5.79 6.21 12.11
CA VAL A 107 6.12 5.05 11.27
C VAL A 107 7.03 5.54 10.16
N THR A 108 8.27 5.07 10.14
CA THR A 108 9.28 5.41 9.13
C THR A 108 9.64 4.17 8.34
N VAL A 109 9.68 4.28 7.02
CA VAL A 109 10.11 3.20 6.12
C VAL A 109 11.34 3.63 5.37
N LEU A 110 12.40 2.82 5.48
CA LEU A 110 13.60 2.92 4.66
C LEU A 110 13.67 1.73 3.70
N TRP A 111 14.18 1.95 2.50
CA TRP A 111 14.43 0.91 1.51
C TRP A 111 15.85 1.00 0.96
N ASP A 112 16.46 -0.14 0.65
CA ASP A 112 17.76 -0.19 -0.02
C ASP A 112 17.58 -0.39 -1.52
N THR A 113 17.96 0.62 -2.31
CA THR A 113 17.86 0.61 -3.78
C THR A 113 19.13 0.11 -4.46
N GLY A 114 20.08 -0.47 -3.71
CA GLY A 114 21.39 -0.91 -4.21
C GLY A 114 22.53 0.07 -3.96
N SER A 115 22.22 1.25 -3.41
CA SER A 115 23.18 2.29 -3.03
C SER A 115 23.17 2.58 -1.52
N GLY A 116 22.44 1.78 -0.74
CA GLY A 116 22.19 2.00 0.68
C GLY A 116 20.74 2.42 0.97
N TYR A 117 20.42 2.46 2.27
CA TYR A 117 19.06 2.77 2.73
C TYR A 117 18.71 4.25 2.52
N THR A 118 17.60 4.49 1.86
CA THR A 118 16.99 5.82 1.71
C THR A 118 15.58 5.83 2.31
N GLN A 119 15.10 6.99 2.75
CA GLN A 119 13.76 7.10 3.33
C GLN A 119 12.72 7.12 2.21
N MET A 120 11.85 6.10 2.23
CA MET A 120 10.66 6.07 1.37
C MET A 120 9.61 7.06 1.88
N GLY A 121 9.37 7.06 3.19
CA GLY A 121 8.44 7.99 3.82
C GLY A 121 8.37 7.87 5.33
N GLN A 122 7.69 8.83 5.93
CA GLN A 122 7.42 8.89 7.36
C GLN A 122 6.01 9.43 7.58
N LEU A 123 5.23 8.75 8.42
CA LEU A 123 3.89 9.14 8.80
C LEU A 123 3.75 9.13 10.33
N TYR A 124 3.07 10.13 10.87
CA TYR A 124 2.83 10.27 12.30
C TYR A 124 1.40 9.86 12.64
N PHE A 125 1.20 9.23 13.79
CA PHE A 125 -0.11 8.88 14.31
C PHE A 125 -0.19 9.06 15.83
N THR A 126 -1.38 9.33 16.34
CA THR A 126 -1.65 9.39 17.78
C THR A 126 -2.51 8.22 18.20
N THR A 127 -2.04 7.44 19.18
CA THR A 127 -2.77 6.31 19.75
C THR A 127 -4.07 6.77 20.45
N PRO A 128 -5.10 5.92 20.54
CA PRO A 128 -6.35 6.29 21.17
C PRO A 128 -6.14 6.51 22.68
N SER A 129 -7.08 7.23 23.31
CA SER A 129 -7.05 7.47 24.77
C SER A 129 -7.27 6.20 25.60
N SER A 130 -7.87 5.17 25.00
CA SER A 130 -8.01 3.83 25.57
C SER A 130 -7.46 2.82 24.59
N ILE A 131 -6.53 1.99 25.05
CA ILE A 131 -5.87 0.97 24.24
C ILE A 131 -6.68 -0.32 24.29
N THR A 132 -7.08 -0.80 23.11
CA THR A 132 -7.63 -2.14 22.94
C THR A 132 -6.62 -2.96 22.12
N ALA A 133 -6.03 -3.98 22.76
CA ALA A 133 -5.06 -4.84 22.10
C ALA A 133 -5.66 -5.55 20.88
N GLY A 134 -4.87 -5.69 19.81
CA GLY A 134 -5.30 -6.29 18.55
C GLY A 134 -6.01 -5.34 17.58
N GLN A 135 -6.29 -4.09 17.99
CA GLN A 135 -6.67 -3.06 17.02
C GLN A 135 -5.51 -2.75 16.08
N SER A 136 -5.82 -2.48 14.83
CA SER A 136 -4.82 -2.28 13.78
C SER A 136 -5.08 -1.03 12.96
N MET A 137 -4.03 -0.46 12.38
CA MET A 137 -4.11 0.63 11.41
C MET A 137 -3.05 0.43 10.33
N THR A 138 -3.40 0.71 9.07
CA THR A 138 -2.51 0.52 7.92
C THR A 138 -1.86 1.84 7.50
N PHE A 139 -0.56 1.82 7.31
CA PHE A 139 0.24 2.96 6.84
C PHE A 139 0.66 2.71 5.40
N ILE A 140 0.39 3.66 4.51
CA ILE A 140 0.62 3.54 3.08
C ILE A 140 1.64 4.59 2.65
N PHE A 141 2.75 4.12 2.09
CA PHE A 141 3.85 4.95 1.61
C PHE A 141 3.94 4.84 0.10
N ASP A 142 3.68 5.94 -0.59
CA ASP A 142 3.83 6.04 -2.04
C ASP A 142 5.31 6.20 -2.41
N THR A 143 5.75 5.46 -3.42
CA THR A 143 7.14 5.50 -3.90
C THR A 143 7.38 6.63 -4.92
N GLY A 144 6.33 7.26 -5.42
CA GLY A 144 6.33 8.28 -6.47
C GLY A 144 6.63 7.73 -7.87
N SER A 145 6.59 6.42 -8.06
CA SER A 145 7.06 5.75 -9.27
C SER A 145 6.10 4.67 -9.75
N THR A 146 5.81 4.67 -11.05
CA THR A 146 5.10 3.58 -11.74
C THR A 146 6.05 2.43 -12.12
N SER A 147 7.37 2.66 -12.07
CA SER A 147 8.38 1.63 -12.26
C SER A 147 8.83 1.07 -10.91
N PHE A 148 9.07 -0.24 -10.85
CA PHE A 148 9.48 -0.91 -9.62
C PHE A 148 10.73 -1.74 -9.84
N ASN A 149 11.75 -1.39 -9.07
CA ASN A 149 12.90 -2.25 -8.84
C ASN A 149 12.79 -2.76 -7.41
N ALA A 150 12.79 -4.08 -7.24
CA ALA A 150 12.68 -4.67 -5.93
C ALA A 150 13.85 -4.21 -5.04
N PRO A 151 13.59 -3.69 -3.83
CA PRO A 151 14.65 -3.24 -2.95
C PRO A 151 15.42 -4.42 -2.36
N LEU A 152 16.70 -4.20 -2.09
CA LEU A 152 17.60 -5.15 -1.44
C LEU A 152 17.33 -5.33 0.06
N GLY A 153 16.47 -4.50 0.65
CA GLY A 153 16.09 -4.58 2.04
C GLY A 153 15.09 -3.51 2.41
N ILE A 154 14.28 -3.80 3.44
CA ILE A 154 13.36 -2.83 4.04
C ILE A 154 13.62 -2.75 5.53
N VAL A 155 13.68 -1.52 6.05
CA VAL A 155 13.68 -1.22 7.48
C VAL A 155 12.40 -0.47 7.83
N ILE A 156 11.64 -0.98 8.79
CA ILE A 156 10.46 -0.32 9.34
C ILE A 156 10.74 0.07 10.77
N THR A 157 10.65 1.36 11.07
CA THR A 157 10.79 1.89 12.41
C THR A 157 9.46 2.44 12.90
N VAL A 158 9.02 2.03 14.10
CA VAL A 158 7.84 2.60 14.77
C VAL A 158 8.26 3.08 16.15
N GLY A 159 8.12 4.38 16.43
CA GLY A 159 8.64 4.96 17.67
C GLY A 159 8.30 6.41 17.92
#